data_AF-A0A7S0A856-F1
#
_entry.id   AF-A0A7S0A856-F1
#
_cell.length_a   1.000
_cell.length_b   1.000
_cell.length_c   1.000
_cell.angle_alpha   90.00
_cell.angle_beta   90.00
_cell.angle_gamma   90.00
#
_symmetry.space_group_name_H-M   'P 1'
#
loop_
_entity.id
_entity.type
_entity.pdbx_description
1 polymer ?
#
loop_
_entity_poly.entity_id
_entity_poly.type
_entity_poly.pdbx_seq_one_letter_code
_entity_poly.pdbx_strand_id
1 'polypeptide(L)'
;ELVGQQQGMDLIRADTSTRMEIARNSTAQVPIVWCITGMCCFWIPMIFFFAAANVLETCEKDLATFMKVYSLILLLLGPTMQTLITCCAWSGNKTCFKLANRLHVLTSMGGLSLMIVGWVMWSGTTDENCYDTDGMHPNADINPRTLLFVWILIGTITSGLACLLLTCMIVLMVGSVSSSE
;
A
#
# COMPACT_ATOMS: atom_id res chain seq x y z
N GLU A 1 -50.33 3.30 -4.17
CA GLU A 1 -49.42 2.37 -4.84
C GLU A 1 -48.08 3.04 -5.06
N LEU A 2 -47.05 2.65 -4.29
CA LEU A 2 -45.66 2.98 -4.56
C LEU A 2 -45.01 1.70 -5.10
N VAL A 3 -45.06 1.54 -6.42
CA VAL A 3 -44.35 0.48 -7.13
C VAL A 3 -42.87 0.85 -7.08
N GLY A 4 -42.16 0.26 -6.12
CA GLY A 4 -40.70 0.34 -6.04
C GLY A 4 -40.11 -0.36 -7.26
N GLN A 5 -39.53 0.42 -8.17
CA GLN A 5 -38.74 -0.10 -9.28
C GLN A 5 -37.51 -0.81 -8.72
N GLN A 6 -37.59 -2.13 -8.70
CA GLN A 6 -36.44 -3.01 -8.55
C GLN A 6 -35.63 -2.93 -9.86
N GLN A 7 -34.74 -1.94 -9.97
CA GLN A 7 -33.78 -1.89 -11.05
C GLN A 7 -32.84 -3.08 -10.90
N GLY A 8 -33.00 -4.08 -11.78
CA GLY A 8 -31.96 -5.07 -12.02
C GLY A 8 -30.69 -4.34 -12.42
N MET A 9 -29.69 -4.35 -11.54
CA MET A 9 -28.36 -3.86 -11.88
C MET A 9 -27.72 -4.88 -12.81
N ASP A 10 -28.02 -4.79 -14.11
CA ASP A 10 -27.15 -5.39 -15.11
C ASP A 10 -25.76 -4.77 -14.93
N LEU A 11 -24.80 -5.59 -14.51
CA LEU A 11 -23.39 -5.22 -14.36
C LEU A 11 -22.77 -4.99 -15.75
N ILE A 12 -23.16 -3.91 -16.41
CA ILE A 12 -22.58 -3.50 -17.68
C ILE A 12 -21.15 -3.03 -17.39
N ARG A 13 -20.18 -3.70 -18.01
CA ARG A 13 -18.77 -3.31 -17.95
C ARG A 13 -18.64 -1.85 -18.39
N ALA A 14 -18.26 -0.98 -17.45
CA ALA A 14 -18.02 0.43 -17.76
C ALA A 14 -16.96 0.58 -18.86
N ASP A 15 -17.27 1.36 -19.89
CA ASP A 15 -16.32 1.64 -20.97
C ASP A 15 -15.08 2.38 -20.42
N THR A 16 -13.94 2.22 -21.11
CA THR A 16 -12.70 2.91 -20.71
C THR A 16 -12.88 4.43 -20.74
N SER A 17 -13.68 4.96 -21.66
CA SER A 17 -13.98 6.40 -21.72
C SER A 17 -14.72 6.89 -20.49
N THR A 18 -15.76 6.18 -20.05
CA THR A 18 -16.50 6.49 -18.81
C THR A 18 -15.58 6.47 -17.59
N ARG A 19 -14.70 5.48 -17.47
CA ARG A 19 -13.72 5.39 -16.36
C ARG A 19 -12.72 6.55 -16.38
N MET A 20 -12.29 6.99 -17.56
CA MET A 20 -11.41 8.16 -17.69
C MET A 20 -12.11 9.45 -17.32
N GLU A 21 -13.38 9.62 -17.70
CA GLU A 21 -14.18 10.78 -17.32
C GLU A 21 -14.36 10.87 -15.80
N ILE A 22 -14.66 9.74 -15.15
CA ILE A 22 -14.73 9.68 -13.68
C ILE A 22 -13.38 10.07 -13.07
N ALA A 23 -12.27 9.51 -13.55
CA ALA A 23 -10.93 9.84 -13.05
C ALA A 23 -10.57 11.33 -13.24
N ARG A 24 -11.03 11.94 -14.34
CA ARG A 24 -10.87 13.38 -14.60
C ARG A 24 -11.74 14.22 -13.67
N ASN A 25 -12.97 13.82 -13.42
CA ASN A 25 -13.85 14.56 -12.51
C ASN A 25 -13.39 14.44 -11.05
N SER A 26 -12.65 13.38 -10.71
CA SER A 26 -12.01 13.16 -9.41
C SER A 26 -10.64 13.87 -9.26
N THR A 27 -10.29 14.84 -10.11
CA THR A 27 -8.97 15.50 -10.04
C THR A 27 -8.71 16.18 -8.69
N ALA A 28 -9.75 16.70 -8.04
CA ALA A 28 -9.64 17.29 -6.70
C ALA A 28 -9.14 16.29 -5.64
N GLN A 29 -9.29 14.98 -5.86
CA GLN A 29 -8.78 13.95 -4.94
C GLN A 29 -7.25 13.89 -4.91
N VAL A 30 -6.55 14.24 -5.99
CA VAL A 30 -5.08 14.17 -6.05
C VAL A 30 -4.42 15.10 -5.02
N PRO A 31 -4.67 16.42 -5.02
CA PRO A 31 -4.06 17.29 -4.01
C PRO A 31 -4.53 16.94 -2.59
N ILE A 32 -5.78 16.50 -2.42
CA ILE A 32 -6.28 16.06 -1.11
C ILE A 32 -5.48 14.86 -0.60
N VAL A 33 -5.23 13.85 -1.44
CA VAL A 33 -4.44 12.67 -1.07
C VAL A 33 -3.01 13.07 -0.71
N TRP A 34 -2.36 13.93 -1.50
CA TRP A 34 -1.01 14.43 -1.18
C TRP A 34 -0.97 15.20 0.15
N CYS A 35 -1.96 16.06 0.40
CA CYS A 35 -2.07 16.79 1.66
C CYS A 35 -2.29 15.85 2.85
N ILE A 36 -3.20 14.88 2.74
CA ILE A 36 -3.45 13.91 3.80
C ILE A 36 -2.22 13.04 4.05
N THR A 37 -1.56 12.54 3.00
CA THR A 37 -0.32 11.78 3.14
C THR A 37 0.78 12.61 3.81
N GLY A 38 0.93 13.87 3.42
CA GLY A 38 1.91 14.79 4.01
C GLY A 38 1.59 15.19 5.45
N MET A 39 0.31 15.36 5.82
CA MET A 39 -0.06 15.79 7.18
C MET A 39 -0.17 14.62 8.16
N CYS A 40 -0.77 13.51 7.74
CA CYS A 40 -1.10 12.39 8.62
C CYS A 40 -0.02 11.31 8.65
N CYS A 41 0.80 11.21 7.61
CA CYS A 41 1.70 10.07 7.42
C CYS A 41 3.19 10.45 7.29
N PHE A 42 3.56 11.73 7.36
CA PHE A 42 4.97 12.15 7.27
C PHE A 42 5.86 11.59 8.39
N TRP A 43 5.27 11.33 9.56
CA TRP A 43 6.00 10.81 10.71
C TRP A 43 6.47 9.36 10.46
N ILE A 44 5.83 8.62 9.56
CA ILE A 44 6.17 7.21 9.28
C ILE A 44 7.60 7.10 8.71
N PRO A 45 7.99 7.78 7.61
CA PRO A 45 9.40 7.79 7.21
C PRO A 45 10.31 8.32 8.31
N MET A 46 9.91 9.34 9.06
CA MET A 46 10.75 9.92 10.12
C MET A 46 11.14 8.87 11.17
N ILE A 47 10.19 8.07 11.68
CA ILE A 47 10.49 7.01 12.67
C ILE A 47 11.37 5.91 12.08
N PHE A 48 11.19 5.55 10.81
CA PHE A 48 12.01 4.55 10.14
C PHE A 48 13.44 5.04 9.90
N PHE A 49 13.61 6.34 9.63
CA PHE A 49 14.94 6.95 9.48
C PHE A 49 15.66 7.05 10.82
N PHE A 50 14.97 7.40 11.90
CA PHE A 50 15.56 7.38 13.25
C PHE A 50 15.93 5.97 13.67
N ALA A 51 15.06 4.99 13.45
CA ALA A 51 15.38 3.59 13.70
C ALA A 51 16.58 3.12 12.85
N ALA A 52 16.64 3.48 11.56
CA ALA A 52 17.74 3.14 10.68
C ALA A 52 19.08 3.78 11.09
N ALA A 53 19.06 4.92 11.81
CA ALA A 53 20.26 5.54 12.36
C ALA A 53 20.80 4.79 13.59
N ASN A 54 19.97 3.96 14.23
CA ASN A 54 20.35 3.13 15.38
C ASN A 54 20.85 1.73 14.98
N VAL A 55 20.89 1.42 13.68
CA VAL A 55 21.42 0.15 13.18
C VAL A 55 22.95 0.18 13.28
N LEU A 56 23.53 -0.78 13.98
CA LEU A 56 24.98 -0.94 14.10
C LEU A 56 25.61 -1.36 12.76
N GLU A 57 26.86 -0.96 12.52
CA GLU A 57 27.64 -1.39 11.34
C GLU A 57 27.93 -2.90 11.32
N THR A 58 27.82 -3.56 12.48
CA THR A 58 27.98 -5.01 12.66
C THR A 58 26.76 -5.83 12.22
N CYS A 59 25.67 -5.18 11.83
CA CYS A 59 24.43 -5.84 11.45
C CYS A 59 24.63 -6.74 10.23
N GLU A 60 24.02 -7.93 10.23
CA GLU A 60 24.31 -8.97 9.23
C GLU A 60 23.82 -8.61 7.83
N LYS A 61 22.89 -7.65 7.74
CA LYS A 61 22.28 -7.19 6.49
C LYS A 61 22.19 -5.67 6.50
N ASP A 62 22.03 -5.09 5.31
CA ASP A 62 21.79 -3.66 5.13
C ASP A 62 20.36 -3.26 5.53
N LEU A 63 20.05 -3.42 6.82
CA LEU A 63 18.76 -3.15 7.43
C LEU A 63 18.43 -1.65 7.38
N ALA A 64 19.44 -0.79 7.57
CA ALA A 64 19.27 0.65 7.57
C ALA A 64 18.78 1.17 6.20
N THR A 65 19.43 0.78 5.10
CA THR A 65 19.01 1.18 3.75
C THR A 65 17.63 0.61 3.43
N PHE A 66 17.40 -0.66 3.78
CA PHE A 66 16.11 -1.29 3.55
C PHE A 66 14.98 -0.52 4.25
N MET A 67 15.13 -0.17 5.54
CA MET A 67 14.12 0.58 6.31
C MET A 67 13.81 1.95 5.70
N LYS A 68 14.84 2.68 5.25
CA LYS A 68 14.68 3.98 4.57
C LYS A 68 13.90 3.84 3.26
N VAL A 69 14.29 2.89 2.41
CA VAL A 69 13.63 2.64 1.12
C VAL A 69 12.20 2.13 1.32
N TYR A 70 12.02 1.19 2.25
CA TYR A 70 10.73 0.58 2.58
C TYR A 70 9.70 1.63 2.99
N SER A 71 10.04 2.49 3.94
CA SER A 71 9.13 3.53 4.44
C SER A 71 8.77 4.57 3.38
N LEU A 72 9.72 4.97 2.53
CA LEU A 72 9.47 5.89 1.42
C LEU A 72 8.54 5.27 0.37
N ILE A 73 8.79 4.00 0.00
CA ILE A 73 7.91 3.30 -0.95
C ILE A 73 6.50 3.20 -0.38
N LEU A 74 6.34 2.78 0.88
CA LEU A 74 5.02 2.68 1.50
C LEU A 74 4.24 4.01 1.49
N LEU A 75 4.93 5.13 1.75
CA LEU A 75 4.28 6.43 1.81
C LEU A 75 3.95 6.98 0.41
N LEU A 76 4.89 6.88 -0.53
CA LEU A 76 4.83 7.60 -1.80
C LEU A 76 4.13 6.81 -2.91
N LEU A 77 4.09 5.48 -2.84
CA LEU A 77 3.60 4.65 -3.93
C LEU A 77 2.12 4.93 -4.26
N GLY A 78 1.26 5.05 -3.25
CA GLY A 78 -0.16 5.32 -3.41
C GLY A 78 -0.44 6.66 -4.10
N PRO A 79 -0.03 7.80 -3.52
CA PRO A 79 -0.22 9.13 -4.12
C PRO A 79 0.40 9.27 -5.51
N THR A 80 1.58 8.67 -5.73
CA THR A 80 2.25 8.71 -7.04
C THR A 80 1.44 7.95 -8.09
N MET A 81 0.93 6.76 -7.77
CA MET A 81 0.08 6.00 -8.69
C MET A 81 -1.24 6.70 -8.97
N GLN A 82 -1.87 7.32 -7.96
CA GLN A 82 -3.09 8.10 -8.15
C GLN A 82 -2.85 9.28 -9.11
N THR A 83 -1.75 9.99 -8.90
CA THR A 83 -1.33 11.11 -9.77
C THR A 83 -1.10 10.63 -11.20
N LEU A 84 -0.39 9.51 -11.38
CA LEU A 84 -0.13 8.92 -12.69
C LEU A 84 -1.42 8.55 -13.43
N ILE A 85 -2.38 7.91 -12.74
CA ILE A 85 -3.67 7.53 -13.32
C ILE A 85 -4.45 8.77 -13.76
N THR A 86 -4.52 9.80 -12.91
CA THR A 86 -5.19 11.06 -13.24
C THR A 86 -4.51 11.76 -14.42
N CYS A 87 -3.18 11.84 -14.44
CA CYS A 87 -2.44 12.42 -15.57
C CYS A 87 -2.72 11.67 -16.90
N CYS A 88 -2.70 10.33 -16.89
CA CYS A 88 -3.08 9.56 -18.08
C CYS A 88 -4.55 9.80 -18.47
N ALA A 89 -5.47 9.98 -17.52
CA ALA A 89 -6.87 10.29 -17.82
C ALA A 89 -7.01 11.66 -18.52
N TRP A 90 -6.30 12.68 -18.05
CA TRP A 90 -6.26 14.02 -18.66
C TRP A 90 -5.63 14.04 -20.04
N SER A 91 -4.68 13.15 -20.33
CA SER A 91 -4.09 13.04 -21.66
C SER A 91 -5.08 12.58 -22.75
N GLY A 92 -6.25 12.06 -22.37
CA GLY A 92 -7.22 11.49 -23.31
C GLY A 92 -6.76 10.17 -23.96
N ASN A 93 -5.56 9.67 -23.64
CA ASN A 93 -5.02 8.46 -24.21
C ASN A 93 -5.50 7.19 -23.46
N LYS A 94 -6.42 6.44 -24.09
CA LYS A 94 -6.97 5.19 -23.55
C LYS A 94 -5.90 4.14 -23.26
N THR A 95 -4.82 4.08 -24.04
CA THR A 95 -3.73 3.11 -23.86
C THR A 95 -2.88 3.46 -22.63
N CYS A 96 -2.53 4.73 -22.45
CA CYS A 96 -1.84 5.23 -21.25
C CYS A 96 -2.66 4.89 -20.00
N PHE A 97 -3.95 5.21 -20.02
CA PHE A 97 -4.84 4.96 -18.89
C PHE A 97 -4.95 3.46 -18.54
N LYS A 98 -5.07 2.59 -19.53
CA LYS A 98 -5.06 1.14 -19.32
C LYS A 98 -3.72 0.65 -18.75
N LEU A 99 -2.60 1.19 -19.24
CA LEU A 99 -1.27 0.86 -18.74
C LEU A 99 -1.09 1.31 -17.29
N ALA A 100 -1.48 2.54 -16.95
CA ALA A 100 -1.42 3.06 -15.58
C ALA A 100 -2.25 2.20 -14.60
N ASN A 101 -3.45 1.77 -15.01
CA ASN A 101 -4.26 0.84 -14.22
C ASN A 101 -3.58 -0.54 -14.04
N ARG A 102 -2.91 -1.06 -15.07
CA ARG A 102 -2.15 -2.32 -14.96
C ARG A 102 -0.94 -2.16 -14.04
N LEU A 103 -0.22 -1.05 -14.15
CA LEU A 103 0.88 -0.69 -13.25
C LEU A 103 0.40 -0.60 -11.81
N HIS A 104 -0.81 -0.08 -11.56
CA HIS A 104 -1.38 -0.04 -10.22
C HIS A 104 -1.54 -1.44 -9.59
N VAL A 105 -1.97 -2.43 -10.38
CA VAL A 105 -2.01 -3.83 -9.92
C VAL A 105 -0.60 -4.35 -9.65
N LEU A 106 0.35 -4.06 -10.54
CA LEU A 106 1.75 -4.46 -10.36
C LEU A 106 2.39 -3.80 -9.13
N THR A 107 2.01 -2.57 -8.78
CA THR A 107 2.49 -1.91 -7.56
C THR A 107 1.99 -2.61 -6.29
N SER A 108 0.75 -3.13 -6.30
CA SER A 108 0.26 -3.95 -5.20
C SER A 108 1.03 -5.26 -5.06
N MET A 109 1.37 -5.91 -6.18
CA MET A 109 2.24 -7.08 -6.17
C MET A 109 3.64 -6.74 -5.65
N GLY A 110 4.21 -5.62 -6.09
CA GLY A 110 5.49 -5.12 -5.59
C GLY A 110 5.48 -4.85 -4.09
N GLY A 111 4.38 -4.30 -3.55
CA GLY A 111 4.19 -4.12 -2.11
C GLY A 111 4.21 -5.45 -1.34
N LEU A 112 3.55 -6.49 -1.87
CA LEU A 112 3.61 -7.84 -1.29
C LEU A 112 5.03 -8.42 -1.35
N SER A 113 5.72 -8.29 -2.48
CA SER A 113 7.12 -8.72 -2.61
C SER A 113 8.02 -8.00 -1.60
N LEU A 114 7.83 -6.69 -1.44
CA LEU A 114 8.59 -5.89 -0.48
C LEU A 114 8.31 -6.32 0.97
N MET A 115 7.08 -6.70 1.29
CA MET A 115 6.73 -7.26 2.60
C MET A 115 7.39 -8.63 2.85
N ILE A 116 7.47 -9.49 1.83
CA ILE A 116 8.21 -10.77 1.91
C ILE A 116 9.69 -10.50 2.15
N VAL A 117 10.29 -9.54 1.43
CA VAL A 117 11.67 -9.12 1.67
C VAL A 117 11.83 -8.59 3.09
N GLY A 118 10.86 -7.84 3.61
CA GLY A 118 10.85 -7.39 5.00
C GLY A 118 10.92 -8.53 6.02
N TRP A 119 10.14 -9.59 5.81
CA TRP A 119 10.21 -10.80 6.64
C TRP A 119 11.57 -11.51 6.53
N VAL A 120 12.17 -11.57 5.34
CA VAL A 120 13.51 -12.16 5.11
C VAL A 120 14.62 -11.32 5.73
N MET A 121 14.49 -9.99 5.73
CA MET A 121 15.43 -9.07 6.41
C MET A 121 15.33 -9.25 7.92
N TRP A 122 14.11 -9.25 8.46
CA TRP A 122 13.87 -9.42 9.89
C TRP A 122 14.33 -10.79 10.44
N SER A 123 14.03 -11.88 9.72
CA SER A 123 14.42 -13.23 10.17
C SER A 123 15.92 -13.51 10.06
N GLY A 124 16.61 -12.80 9.17
CA GLY A 124 18.05 -12.94 8.95
C GLY A 124 18.90 -11.91 9.68
N THR A 125 18.35 -11.20 10.66
CA THR A 125 19.05 -10.23 11.52
C THR A 125 18.77 -10.55 12.99
N THR A 126 19.68 -10.19 13.87
CA THR A 126 19.56 -10.38 15.32
C THR A 126 19.63 -9.04 16.06
N ASP A 127 18.99 -8.95 17.24
CA ASP A 127 19.06 -7.72 18.03
C ASP A 127 20.50 -7.44 18.49
N GLU A 128 21.24 -8.46 18.91
CA GLU A 128 22.63 -8.35 19.38
C GLU A 128 23.58 -7.71 18.36
N ASN A 129 23.44 -8.04 17.08
CA ASN A 129 24.32 -7.53 16.02
C ASN A 129 23.83 -6.23 15.39
N CYS A 130 22.52 -5.94 15.48
CA CYS A 130 21.90 -4.80 14.81
C CYS A 130 21.46 -3.68 15.75
N TYR A 131 21.51 -3.86 17.07
CA TYR A 131 21.08 -2.88 18.05
C TYR A 131 21.85 -3.03 19.37
N ASP A 132 22.31 -1.92 19.93
CA ASP A 132 22.99 -1.91 21.24
C ASP A 132 21.97 -2.04 22.38
N THR A 133 21.70 -3.27 22.81
CA THR A 133 20.82 -3.57 23.95
C THR A 133 21.39 -3.15 25.30
N ASP A 134 22.71 -2.95 25.41
CA ASP A 134 23.37 -2.69 26.69
C ASP A 134 23.40 -1.20 27.04
N GLY A 135 22.85 -0.34 26.17
CA GLY A 135 22.66 1.08 26.44
C GLY A 135 23.96 1.86 26.52
N MET A 136 25.06 1.35 25.95
CA MET A 136 26.32 2.08 25.85
C MET A 136 26.20 3.28 24.89
N HIS A 137 25.22 3.25 23.97
CA HIS A 137 24.81 4.39 23.16
C HIS A 137 23.64 5.18 23.80
N PRO A 138 23.87 6.40 24.33
CA PRO A 138 22.88 7.18 25.08
C PRO A 138 21.68 7.71 24.25
N ASN A 139 21.61 7.42 22.95
CA ASN A 139 20.56 7.91 22.04
C ASN A 139 19.80 6.79 21.30
N ALA A 140 20.05 5.52 21.66
CA ALA A 140 19.38 4.38 21.03
C ALA A 140 17.97 4.21 21.63
N ASP A 141 17.03 5.07 21.25
CA ASP A 141 15.66 5.03 21.80
C ASP A 141 14.71 4.12 21.01
N ILE A 142 15.05 3.81 19.75
CA ILE A 142 14.17 3.08 18.84
C ILE A 142 14.90 1.84 18.33
N ASN A 143 14.43 0.66 18.73
CA ASN A 143 14.91 -0.62 18.21
C ASN A 143 14.42 -0.82 16.75
N PRO A 144 15.34 -0.89 15.76
CA PRO A 144 14.98 -0.99 14.35
C PRO A 144 14.30 -2.31 13.98
N ARG A 145 14.74 -3.41 14.59
CA ARG A 145 14.22 -4.76 14.34
C ARG A 145 12.78 -4.90 14.84
N THR A 146 12.51 -4.39 16.03
CA THR A 146 11.17 -4.34 16.63
C THR A 146 10.23 -3.46 15.79
N LEU A 147 10.70 -2.28 15.37
CA LEU A 147 9.89 -1.39 14.53
C LEU A 147 9.53 -2.06 13.20
N LEU A 148 10.52 -2.66 12.53
CA LEU A 148 10.28 -3.38 11.27
C LEU A 148 9.28 -4.51 11.47
N PHE A 149 9.42 -5.32 12.52
CA PHE A 149 8.52 -6.42 12.86
C PHE A 149 7.06 -5.96 13.03
N VAL A 150 6.84 -4.92 13.84
CA VAL A 150 5.50 -4.40 14.09
C VAL A 150 4.85 -3.95 12.78
N TRP A 151 5.61 -3.28 11.91
CA TRP A 151 5.07 -2.76 10.66
C TRP A 151 4.75 -3.85 9.63
N ILE A 152 5.64 -4.83 9.45
CA ILE A 152 5.38 -5.96 8.54
C ILE A 152 4.25 -6.86 9.08
N LEU A 153 4.09 -6.97 10.40
CA LEU A 153 3.00 -7.70 11.03
C LEU A 153 1.65 -7.01 10.76
N ILE A 154 1.55 -5.69 10.98
CA ILE A 154 0.35 -4.90 10.66
C ILE A 154 0.00 -5.04 9.18
N GLY A 155 1.00 -4.93 8.29
CA GLY A 155 0.80 -5.10 6.85
C GLY A 155 0.30 -6.51 6.47
N THR A 156 0.84 -7.55 7.12
CA THR A 156 0.42 -8.94 6.90
C THR A 156 -1.02 -9.18 7.35
N ILE A 157 -1.40 -8.66 8.52
CA ILE A 157 -2.77 -8.77 9.04
C ILE A 157 -3.74 -8.03 8.13
N THR A 158 -3.42 -6.80 7.75
CA THR A 158 -4.30 -5.95 6.95
C THR A 158 -4.50 -6.51 5.54
N SER A 159 -3.42 -6.98 4.90
CA SER A 159 -3.50 -7.64 3.60
C SER A 159 -4.25 -8.97 3.67
N GLY A 160 -4.04 -9.78 4.71
CA GLY A 160 -4.78 -11.02 4.93
C GLY A 160 -6.29 -10.79 5.11
N LEU A 161 -6.68 -9.79 5.91
CA LEU A 161 -8.08 -9.40 6.08
C LEU A 161 -8.71 -8.91 4.77
N ALA A 162 -7.99 -8.08 4.00
CA ALA A 162 -8.48 -7.61 2.70
C ALA A 162 -8.72 -8.78 1.73
N CYS A 163 -7.80 -9.74 1.67
CA CYS A 163 -7.97 -10.95 0.86
C CYS A 163 -9.18 -11.77 1.30
N LEU A 164 -9.37 -11.98 2.61
CA LEU A 164 -10.53 -12.70 3.15
C LEU A 164 -11.85 -12.03 2.73
N LEU A 165 -11.97 -10.72 2.95
CA LEU A 165 -13.16 -9.96 2.57
C LEU A 165 -13.45 -10.04 1.07
N LEU A 166 -12.43 -9.93 0.22
CA LEU A 166 -12.58 -10.06 -1.22
C LEU A 166 -13.08 -11.46 -1.61
N THR A 167 -12.53 -12.52 -1.02
CA THR A 167 -12.98 -13.89 -1.30
C THR A 167 -14.43 -14.12 -0.86
N CYS A 168 -14.83 -13.61 0.31
CA CYS A 168 -16.22 -13.69 0.78
C CYS A 168 -17.17 -12.95 -0.16
N MET A 169 -16.81 -11.75 -0.61
CA MET A 169 -17.63 -10.98 -1.57
C MET A 169 -17.80 -11.73 -2.91
N ILE A 170 -16.73 -12.35 -3.43
CA ILE A 170 -16.79 -13.14 -4.66
C ILE A 170 -17.74 -14.34 -4.49
N VAL A 171 -17.63 -15.08 -3.38
CA VAL A 171 -18.50 -16.24 -3.10
C VAL A 171 -19.97 -15.80 -2.99
N LEU A 172 -20.25 -14.70 -2.29
CA LEU A 172 -21.61 -14.16 -2.17
C LEU A 172 -22.17 -13.71 -3.52
N MET A 173 -21.37 -13.05 -4.36
CA MET A 173 -21.79 -12.64 -5.69
C MET A 173 -22.11 -13.86 -6.56
N VAL A 174 -21.25 -14.89 -6.59
CA VAL A 174 -21.49 -16.12 -7.36
C VAL A 174 -22.75 -16.85 -6.86
N GLY A 175 -22.95 -16.94 -5.54
CA GLY A 175 -24.13 -17.57 -4.95
C GLY A 175 -25.44 -16.84 -5.30
N SER A 176 -25.43 -15.51 -5.31
CA SER A 176 -26.61 -14.70 -5.66
C SER A 176 -27.03 -14.88 -7.12
N VAL A 177 -26.07 -15.05 -8.04
CA VAL A 177 -26.34 -15.33 -9.45
C VAL A 177 -27.00 -16.70 -9.61
N SER A 178 -26.50 -17.73 -8.92
CA SER A 178 -27.08 -19.08 -8.99
C SER A 178 -28.49 -19.22 -8.39
N SER A 179 -28.91 -18.29 -7.52
CA SER A 179 -30.25 -18.30 -6.93
C SER A 179 -31.28 -17.55 -7.78
N SER A 180 -30.84 -16.88 -8.85
CA SER A 180 -31.68 -16.06 -9.74
C SER A 180 -32.02 -16.76 -11.06
N GLU A 181 -31.48 -17.96 -11.28
CA GLU A 181 -31.84 -18.90 -12.36
C GLU A 181 -32.78 -19.99 -11.81
#